data_AF-A0A522E3T1-F1
#
_entry.id   AF-A0A522E3T1-F1
#
_cell.length_a   1.000
_cell.length_b   1.000
_cell.length_c   1.000
_cell.angle_alpha   90.00
_cell.angle_beta   90.00
_cell.angle_gamma   90.00
#
_symmetry.space_group_name_H-M   'P 1'
#
loop_
_entity.id
_entity.type
_entity.pdbx_description
1 polymer ?
#
loop_
_entity_poly.entity_id
_entity_poly.type
_entity_poly.pdbx_seq_one_letter_code
_entity_poly.pdbx_strand_id
1 'polypeptide(L)'
;MIGAIVMIFAAVWIYQSAMKAGISNVIIWVGGCMAVFLASQVLLIDANVYLLEWVRGGEGDANYERDLTSVGDRKNEGGFQGGSGFLLSVFMELMPPAVGFIIVALIRAKFIVKEKIALTTLFDGVGGLIVGGFKSISDTLKQGVKKS
;
A
#
# COMPACT_ATOMS: atom_id res chain seq x y z
N MET A 1 -0.28 9.10 -5.24
CA MET A 1 -0.21 7.62 -5.22
C MET A 1 0.77 7.13 -4.16
N ILE A 2 0.31 7.06 -2.91
CA ILE A 2 1.03 6.44 -1.79
C ILE A 2 1.37 4.95 -2.04
N GLY A 3 0.65 4.29 -2.96
CA GLY A 3 0.75 2.85 -3.21
C GLY A 3 2.14 2.34 -3.60
N ALA A 4 2.90 3.08 -4.40
CA ALA A 4 4.25 2.66 -4.82
C ALA A 4 5.23 2.61 -3.63
N ILE A 5 5.12 3.57 -2.70
CA ILE A 5 5.95 3.61 -1.48
C ILE A 5 5.62 2.41 -0.60
N VAL A 6 4.32 2.11 -0.41
CA VAL A 6 3.86 0.95 0.38
C VAL A 6 4.32 -0.36 -0.26
N MET A 7 4.32 -0.45 -1.60
CA MET A 7 4.81 -1.63 -2.32
C MET A 7 6.31 -1.86 -2.08
N ILE A 8 7.15 -0.82 -2.18
CA ILE A 8 8.60 -0.93 -1.91
C ILE A 8 8.82 -1.40 -0.47
N PHE A 9 8.09 -0.81 0.48
CA PHE A 9 8.15 -1.22 1.88
C PHE A 9 7.78 -2.71 2.05
N ALA A 10 6.70 -3.16 1.41
CA ALA A 10 6.29 -4.55 1.42
C ALA A 10 7.35 -5.48 0.79
N ALA A 11 7.97 -5.07 -0.32
CA ALA A 11 9.03 -5.83 -0.98
C ALA A 11 10.23 -6.09 -0.05
N VAL A 12 10.73 -5.02 0.59
CA VAL A 12 11.84 -5.10 1.54
C VAL A 12 11.47 -5.97 2.74
N TRP A 13 10.24 -5.84 3.23
CA TRP A 13 9.75 -6.63 4.35
C TRP A 13 9.67 -8.13 4.03
N ILE A 14 9.15 -8.48 2.87
CA ILE A 14 9.09 -9.88 2.40
C ILE A 14 10.49 -10.43 2.21
N TYR A 15 11.39 -9.66 1.59
CA TYR A 15 12.79 -10.05 1.42
C TYR A 15 13.45 -10.39 2.76
N GLN A 16 13.37 -9.49 3.74
CA GLN A 16 13.96 -9.72 5.06
C GLN A 16 13.35 -10.93 5.76
N SER A 17 12.04 -11.13 5.61
CA SER A 17 11.34 -12.24 6.25
C SER A 17 11.72 -13.58 5.64
N ALA A 18 11.81 -13.66 4.31
CA ALA A 18 12.24 -14.85 3.59
C ALA A 18 13.72 -15.19 3.87
N MET A 19 14.58 -14.18 3.95
CA MET A 19 15.99 -14.36 4.34
C MET A 19 16.11 -14.91 5.76
N LYS A 20 15.37 -14.35 6.73
CA LYS A 20 15.35 -14.84 8.12
C LYS A 20 14.80 -16.25 8.24
N ALA A 21 13.81 -16.61 7.42
CA ALA A 21 13.23 -17.95 7.37
C ALA A 21 14.10 -18.98 6.61
N GLY A 22 15.24 -18.57 6.03
CA GLY A 22 16.14 -19.48 5.31
C GLY A 22 15.56 -20.06 4.02
N ILE A 23 14.60 -19.35 3.39
CA ILE A 23 13.91 -19.83 2.20
C ILE A 23 14.82 -19.71 0.97
N SER A 24 14.93 -20.77 0.18
CA SER A 24 15.56 -20.71 -1.15
C SER A 24 14.70 -19.91 -2.14
N ASN A 25 15.32 -19.25 -3.12
CA ASN A 25 14.63 -18.46 -4.15
C ASN A 25 13.86 -17.23 -3.60
N VAL A 26 14.45 -16.52 -2.64
CA VAL A 26 13.87 -15.31 -2.03
C VAL A 26 13.34 -14.31 -3.05
N ILE A 27 14.07 -14.08 -4.15
CA ILE A 27 13.68 -13.11 -5.18
C ILE A 27 12.37 -13.51 -5.89
N ILE A 28 12.13 -14.81 -6.08
CA ILE A 28 10.87 -15.30 -6.68
C ILE A 28 9.70 -15.02 -5.73
N TRP A 29 9.89 -15.24 -4.42
CA TRP A 29 8.86 -14.91 -3.42
C TRP A 29 8.57 -13.42 -3.34
N VAL A 30 9.61 -12.59 -3.37
CA VAL A 30 9.45 -11.13 -3.41
C VAL A 30 8.68 -10.72 -4.67
N GLY A 31 9.13 -11.18 -5.85
CA GLY A 31 8.47 -10.87 -7.13
C GLY A 31 7.02 -11.33 -7.18
N GLY A 32 6.74 -12.56 -6.71
CA GLY A 32 5.38 -13.11 -6.63
C GLY A 32 4.49 -12.30 -5.69
N CYS A 33 4.96 -11.95 -4.49
CA CYS A 33 4.23 -11.08 -3.58
C CYS A 33 3.97 -9.69 -4.19
N MET A 34 4.92 -9.13 -4.94
CA MET A 34 4.74 -7.82 -5.58
C MET A 34 3.75 -7.88 -6.74
N ALA A 35 3.74 -8.95 -7.51
CA ALA A 35 2.73 -9.19 -8.53
C ALA A 35 1.33 -9.29 -7.92
N VAL A 36 1.17 -10.04 -6.82
CA VAL A 36 -0.11 -10.14 -6.10
C VAL A 36 -0.53 -8.80 -5.51
N PHE A 37 0.41 -8.06 -4.91
CA PHE A 37 0.15 -6.71 -4.40
C PHE A 37 -0.38 -5.80 -5.50
N LEU A 38 0.32 -5.72 -6.64
CA LEU A 38 -0.09 -4.90 -7.77
C LEU A 38 -1.47 -5.31 -8.31
N ALA A 39 -1.70 -6.62 -8.51
CA ALA A 39 -2.99 -7.13 -8.97
C ALA A 39 -4.13 -6.75 -8.01
N SER A 40 -3.91 -6.85 -6.70
CA SER A 40 -4.91 -6.44 -5.71
C SER A 40 -5.20 -4.94 -5.74
N GLN A 41 -4.18 -4.12 -5.99
CA GLN A 41 -4.38 -2.67 -6.12
C GLN A 41 -5.21 -2.34 -7.35
N VAL A 42 -4.91 -2.93 -8.50
CA VAL A 42 -5.67 -2.71 -9.75
C VAL A 42 -7.13 -3.07 -9.54
N LEU A 43 -7.41 -4.27 -9.01
CA LEU A 43 -8.78 -4.73 -8.77
C LEU A 43 -9.55 -3.84 -7.78
N LEU A 44 -8.88 -3.31 -6.75
CA LEU A 44 -9.52 -2.44 -5.77
C LEU A 44 -9.70 -1.01 -6.26
N ILE A 45 -8.81 -0.51 -7.13
CA ILE A 45 -9.02 0.75 -7.81
C ILE A 45 -10.27 0.65 -8.68
N ASP A 46 -10.40 -0.42 -9.46
CA ASP A 46 -11.59 -0.66 -10.29
C ASP A 46 -12.85 -0.81 -9.42
N ALA A 47 -12.78 -1.58 -8.32
CA ALA A 47 -13.89 -1.72 -7.39
C ALA A 47 -14.29 -0.40 -6.72
N ASN A 48 -13.33 0.47 -6.41
CA ASN A 48 -13.60 1.80 -5.84
C ASN A 48 -14.34 2.69 -6.83
N VAL A 49 -14.00 2.63 -8.11
CA VAL A 49 -14.72 3.33 -9.17
C VAL A 49 -16.18 2.86 -9.22
N TYR A 50 -16.41 1.55 -9.27
CA TYR A 50 -17.77 0.99 -9.26
C TYR A 50 -18.56 1.36 -8.00
N LEU A 51 -17.92 1.35 -6.82
CA LEU A 51 -18.57 1.71 -5.57
C LEU A 51 -18.97 3.20 -5.55
N LEU A 52 -18.13 4.07 -6.11
CA LEU A 52 -18.45 5.49 -6.26
C LEU A 52 -19.64 5.71 -7.19
N GLU A 53 -19.72 4.99 -8.32
CA GLU A 53 -20.86 5.03 -9.23
C GLU A 53 -22.15 4.55 -8.55
N TRP A 54 -22.07 3.47 -7.77
CA TRP A 54 -23.22 2.92 -7.04
C TRP A 54 -23.73 3.87 -5.94
N VAL A 55 -22.83 4.43 -5.13
CA VAL A 55 -23.20 5.34 -4.03
C VAL A 55 -23.78 6.66 -4.53
N ARG A 56 -23.36 7.15 -5.71
CA ARG A 56 -23.92 8.38 -6.33
C ARG A 56 -25.27 8.18 -7.03
N GLY A 57 -25.79 6.95 -7.10
CA GLY A 57 -27.15 6.69 -7.58
C GLY A 57 -27.47 7.19 -9.01
N GLY A 58 -26.47 7.38 -9.87
CA GLY A 58 -26.67 7.85 -11.25
C GLY A 58 -26.67 9.38 -11.45
N GLU A 59 -26.31 10.18 -10.44
CA GLU A 59 -26.05 11.63 -10.61
C GLU A 59 -24.70 11.88 -11.30
N GLY A 60 -24.63 11.54 -12.60
CA GLY A 60 -23.52 11.89 -13.47
C GLY A 60 -23.59 13.37 -13.85
N ASP A 61 -22.86 14.21 -13.12
CA ASP A 61 -22.60 15.60 -13.53
C ASP A 61 -21.57 15.60 -14.68
N ALA A 62 -21.66 16.56 -15.59
CA ALA A 62 -20.83 16.67 -16.80
C ALA A 62 -19.33 16.88 -16.51
N ASN A 63 -18.97 17.11 -15.24
CA ASN A 63 -17.60 17.30 -14.76
C ASN A 63 -17.02 16.04 -14.07
N TYR A 64 -17.76 14.92 -14.02
CA TYR A 64 -17.28 13.70 -13.38
C TYR A 64 -16.35 12.91 -14.30
N GLU A 65 -15.04 13.06 -14.10
CA GLU A 65 -14.05 12.18 -14.71
C GLU A 65 -13.91 10.90 -13.87
N ARG A 66 -14.35 9.77 -14.44
CA ARG A 66 -14.17 8.42 -13.86
C ARG A 66 -12.69 8.06 -13.66
N ASP A 67 -11.81 8.70 -14.41
CA ASP A 67 -10.38 8.39 -14.48
C ASP A 67 -9.54 9.14 -13.42
N LEU A 68 -10.16 9.84 -12.46
CA LEU A 68 -9.46 10.54 -11.37
C LEU A 68 -8.88 9.54 -10.36
N THR A 69 -7.69 9.03 -10.67
CA THR A 69 -6.98 8.03 -9.86
C THR A 69 -6.32 8.62 -8.59
N SER A 70 -6.21 9.95 -8.49
CA SER A 70 -5.54 10.68 -7.41
C SER A 70 -6.51 11.48 -6.52
N VAL A 71 -6.18 11.63 -5.23
CA VAL A 71 -6.94 12.45 -4.26
C VAL A 71 -6.95 13.93 -4.61
N GLY A 72 -5.87 14.43 -5.21
CA GLY A 72 -5.79 15.83 -5.65
C GLY A 72 -6.84 16.14 -6.71
N ASP A 73 -7.03 15.21 -7.64
CA ASP A 73 -7.87 15.42 -8.81
C ASP A 73 -9.36 15.28 -8.44
N ARG A 74 -9.70 14.32 -7.55
CA ARG A 74 -11.06 14.16 -7.01
C ARG A 74 -11.54 15.33 -6.16
N LYS A 75 -10.64 16.04 -5.47
CA LYS A 75 -10.97 17.22 -4.65
C LYS A 75 -11.42 18.41 -5.49
N ASN A 76 -10.86 18.55 -6.70
CA ASN A 76 -11.13 19.70 -7.55
C ASN A 76 -12.24 19.44 -8.59
N GLU A 77 -12.39 18.21 -9.09
CA GLU A 77 -13.24 17.93 -10.26
C GLU A 77 -14.40 16.95 -9.99
N GLY A 78 -14.39 16.20 -8.88
CA GLY A 78 -15.31 15.05 -8.68
C GLY A 78 -16.57 15.27 -7.83
N GLY A 79 -16.91 16.50 -7.42
CA GLY A 79 -18.05 16.75 -6.52
C GLY A 79 -17.79 16.45 -5.03
N PHE A 80 -16.53 16.25 -4.63
CA PHE A 80 -16.11 15.95 -3.25
C PHE A 80 -15.61 17.18 -2.48
N GLN A 81 -16.27 18.33 -2.66
CA GLN A 81 -15.89 19.60 -2.02
C GLN A 81 -16.46 19.68 -0.59
N GLY A 82 -15.85 18.98 0.36
CA GLY A 82 -16.23 19.01 1.78
C GLY A 82 -15.39 18.09 2.67
N GLY A 83 -15.52 18.20 3.99
CA GLY A 83 -14.76 17.38 4.95
C GLY A 83 -14.99 15.87 4.81
N SER A 84 -16.21 15.46 4.46
CA SER A 84 -16.56 14.07 4.13
C SER A 84 -15.91 13.60 2.81
N GLY A 85 -15.87 14.47 1.80
CA GLY A 85 -15.23 14.19 0.51
C GLY A 85 -13.70 14.03 0.63
N PHE A 86 -13.07 14.79 1.53
CA PHE A 86 -11.65 14.61 1.85
C PHE A 86 -11.38 13.24 2.50
N LEU A 87 -12.16 12.85 3.51
CA LEU A 87 -11.99 11.55 4.19
C LEU A 87 -12.22 10.38 3.24
N LEU A 88 -13.25 10.44 2.41
CA LEU A 88 -13.52 9.42 1.40
C LEU A 88 -12.39 9.34 0.37
N SER A 89 -11.85 10.48 -0.06
CA SER A 89 -10.73 10.52 -1.01
C SER A 89 -9.48 9.85 -0.43
N VAL A 90 -9.12 10.18 0.82
CA VAL A 90 -8.01 9.55 1.54
C VAL A 90 -8.24 8.04 1.69
N PHE A 91 -9.44 7.63 2.09
CA PHE A 91 -9.80 6.22 2.20
C PHE A 91 -9.60 5.49 0.88
N MET A 92 -10.12 6.02 -0.23
CA MET A 92 -10.02 5.41 -1.55
C MET A 92 -8.58 5.35 -2.10
N GLU A 93 -7.68 6.25 -1.68
CA GLU A 93 -6.26 6.16 -2.03
C GLU A 93 -5.46 5.20 -1.13
N LEU A 94 -5.80 5.13 0.17
CA LEU A 94 -5.07 4.29 1.12
C LEU A 94 -5.54 2.84 1.12
N MET A 95 -6.81 2.58 0.85
CA MET A 95 -7.41 1.26 0.96
C MET A 95 -6.79 0.24 -0.02
N PRO A 96 -6.60 0.54 -1.33
CA PRO A 96 -5.96 -0.41 -2.23
C PRO A 96 -4.56 -0.87 -1.77
N PRO A 97 -3.60 0.02 -1.42
CA PRO A 97 -2.32 -0.41 -0.86
C PRO A 97 -2.43 -1.13 0.49
N ALA A 98 -3.36 -0.73 1.36
CA ALA A 98 -3.54 -1.37 2.65
C ALA A 98 -4.00 -2.84 2.50
N VAL A 99 -4.98 -3.09 1.62
CA VAL A 99 -5.46 -4.45 1.36
C VAL A 99 -4.38 -5.28 0.66
N GLY A 100 -3.68 -4.71 -0.31
CA GLY A 100 -2.54 -5.40 -0.96
C GLY A 100 -1.47 -5.79 0.05
N PHE A 101 -1.17 -4.92 1.02
CA PHE A 101 -0.24 -5.22 2.10
C PHE A 101 -0.73 -6.38 2.97
N ILE A 102 -2.02 -6.40 3.33
CA ILE A 102 -2.63 -7.48 4.14
C ILE A 102 -2.59 -8.82 3.40
N ILE A 103 -2.90 -8.84 2.10
CA ILE A 103 -2.83 -10.05 1.28
C ILE A 103 -1.40 -10.61 1.27
N VAL A 104 -0.41 -9.74 1.06
CA VAL A 104 1.00 -10.13 1.09
C VAL A 104 1.43 -10.60 2.49
N ALA A 105 0.92 -9.97 3.56
CA ALA A 105 1.16 -10.41 4.93
C ALA A 105 0.61 -11.82 5.20
N LEU A 106 -0.57 -12.15 4.66
CA LEU A 106 -1.15 -13.49 4.74
C LEU A 106 -0.31 -14.52 3.98
N ILE A 107 0.14 -14.19 2.77
CA ILE A 107 1.02 -15.05 1.97
C ILE A 107 2.33 -15.30 2.72
N ARG A 108 2.94 -14.23 3.26
CA ARG A 108 4.15 -14.30 4.07
C ARG A 108 3.99 -15.23 5.26
N ALA A 109 2.97 -15.01 6.08
CA ALA A 109 2.73 -15.79 7.30
C ALA A 109 2.54 -17.27 6.97
N LYS A 110 1.71 -17.58 5.98
CA LYS A 110 1.32 -18.95 5.65
C LYS A 110 2.39 -19.74 4.88
N PHE A 111 3.04 -19.12 3.89
CA PHE A 111 3.88 -19.84 2.93
C PHE A 111 5.39 -19.60 3.12
N ILE A 112 5.78 -18.40 3.56
CA ILE A 112 7.19 -18.04 3.72
C ILE A 112 7.66 -18.40 5.13
N VAL A 113 7.04 -17.83 6.16
CA VAL A 113 7.42 -18.04 7.56
C VAL A 113 6.79 -19.32 8.14
N LYS A 114 5.67 -19.77 7.55
CA LYS A 114 4.94 -20.99 7.94
C LYS A 114 4.46 -20.96 9.40
N GLU A 115 4.04 -19.79 9.85
CA GLU A 115 3.49 -19.57 11.18
C GLU A 115 1.96 -19.57 11.15
N LYS A 116 1.35 -19.77 12.33
CA LYS A 116 -0.10 -19.64 12.49
C LYS A 116 -0.51 -18.19 12.19
N ILE A 117 -1.60 -18.01 11.46
CA ILE A 117 -2.13 -16.67 11.17
C ILE A 117 -2.64 -16.07 12.49
N ALA A 118 -1.90 -15.08 12.98
CA ALA A 118 -2.22 -14.25 14.13
C ALA A 118 -1.76 -12.81 13.84
N LEU A 119 -2.38 -11.81 14.48
CA LEU A 119 -2.01 -10.40 14.28
C LEU A 119 -0.51 -10.14 14.52
N THR A 120 0.06 -10.80 15.52
CA THR A 120 1.49 -10.73 15.84
C THR A 120 2.36 -11.22 14.68
N THR A 121 2.02 -12.36 14.10
CA THR A 121 2.74 -12.95 12.94
C THR A 121 2.54 -12.12 11.67
N LEU A 122 1.34 -11.56 11.47
CA LEU A 122 1.03 -10.78 10.27
C LEU A 122 1.84 -9.49 10.18
N PHE A 123 2.13 -8.84 11.30
CA PHE A 123 2.86 -7.56 11.32
C PHE A 123 4.25 -7.66 11.95
N ASP A 124 4.75 -8.88 12.18
CA ASP A 124 6.08 -9.09 12.71
C ASP A 124 7.16 -8.46 11.82
N GLY A 125 8.13 -7.78 12.44
CA GLY A 125 9.21 -7.08 11.76
C GLY A 125 8.85 -5.75 11.10
N VAL A 126 7.57 -5.39 10.98
CA VAL A 126 7.13 -4.10 10.39
C VAL A 126 7.63 -2.91 11.22
N GLY A 127 7.47 -2.96 12.55
CA GLY A 127 7.95 -1.89 13.44
C GLY A 127 9.46 -1.68 13.34
N GLY A 128 10.24 -2.77 13.24
CA GLY A 128 11.69 -2.71 13.05
C GLY A 128 12.09 -2.04 11.73
N LEU A 129 11.34 -2.30 10.66
CA LEU A 129 11.58 -1.65 9.36
C LEU A 129 11.29 -0.14 9.39
N ILE A 130 10.20 0.27 10.04
CA ILE A 130 9.84 1.68 10.15
C ILE A 130 10.94 2.42 10.92
N VAL A 131 11.30 1.92 12.11
CA VAL A 131 12.36 2.52 12.95
C VAL A 131 13.70 2.52 12.22
N GLY A 132 14.05 1.41 11.56
CA GLY A 132 15.28 1.30 10.77
C GLY A 132 15.34 2.28 9.60
N GLY A 133 14.23 2.45 8.88
CA GLY A 133 14.09 3.41 7.79
C GLY A 133 14.27 4.85 8.26
N PHE A 134 13.58 5.25 9.33
CA PHE A 134 13.74 6.59 9.92
C PHE A 134 15.18 6.85 10.39
N LYS A 135 15.81 5.86 11.02
CA LYS A 135 17.20 5.96 11.46
C LYS A 135 18.15 6.15 10.27
N SER A 136 17.99 5.36 9.21
CA SER A 136 18.80 5.45 8.00
C SER A 136 18.68 6.83 7.33
N ILE A 137 17.47 7.39 7.26
CA ILE A 137 17.23 8.75 6.75
C ILE A 137 17.94 9.78 7.64
N SER A 138 17.77 9.68 8.97
CA SER A 138 18.41 10.59 9.92
C SER A 138 19.94 10.57 9.79
N ASP A 139 20.54 9.38 9.67
CA ASP A 139 21.97 9.21 9.55
C ASP A 139 22.50 9.78 8.21
N THR A 140 21.76 9.59 7.13
CA THR A 140 22.08 10.17 5.81
C THR A 140 22.05 11.69 5.86
N LEU A 141 21.04 12.29 6.48
CA LEU A 141 20.93 13.74 6.64
C LEU A 141 22.08 14.31 7.48
N LYS A 142 22.46 13.64 8.58
CA LYS A 142 23.60 14.06 9.42
C LYS A 142 24.92 13.98 8.67
N GLN A 143 25.11 12.99 7.80
CA GLN A 143 26.31 12.88 6.96
C GLN A 143 26.36 13.94 5.85
N GLY A 144 25.21 14.29 5.27
CA GLY A 144 25.09 15.38 4.30
C GLY A 144 25.41 16.75 4.92
N VAL A 145 24.92 17.02 6.13
CA VAL A 145 25.21 18.27 6.88
C VAL A 145 26.67 18.38 7.30
N LYS A 146 27.37 17.27 7.57
CA LYS A 146 28.82 17.28 7.88
C LYS A 146 29.72 17.50 6.65
N LYS A 147 29.18 17.38 5.43
CA LYS A 147 29.91 17.58 4.18
C LYS A 147 29.63 18.94 3.51
N SER A 148 28.80 19.78 4.13
CA SER A 148 28.57 21.19 3.75
C SER A 148 29.23 22.12 4.75
#